data_AF-A0A2S7VEP8-F1
#
_entry.id   AF-A0A2S7VEP8-F1
#
_cell.length_a   1.000
_cell.length_b   1.000
_cell.length_c   1.000
_cell.angle_alpha   90.00
_cell.angle_beta   90.00
_cell.angle_gamma   90.00
#
_symmetry.space_group_name_H-M   'P 1'
#
loop_
_entity.id
_entity.type
_entity.pdbx_description
1 polymer ?
#
loop_
_entity_poly.entity_id
_entity_poly.type
_entity_poly.pdbx_seq_one_letter_code
_entity_poly.pdbx_strand_id
1 'polypeptide(L)'
;MLAAYPNREFMVAIGLYLLIFVLSLVAIVFSVYAAGIEGNIIHLENGREPNAGVSLFGYISFPIFFVGAAYLGNTLSYGVGWYISFGLFLIIFLYSAFTIPRKIKKYNVLLKQRKCS
;
A
#
# COMPACT_ATOMS: atom_id res chain seq x y z
N MET A 1 -36.56 27.04 -7.39
CA MET A 1 -35.31 26.27 -7.55
C MET A 1 -34.41 26.55 -6.36
N LEU A 2 -34.54 25.77 -5.28
CA LEU A 2 -33.57 25.78 -4.20
C LEU A 2 -32.53 24.72 -4.55
N ALA A 3 -31.31 25.14 -4.85
CA ALA A 3 -30.18 24.23 -4.92
C ALA A 3 -30.00 23.63 -3.51
N ALA A 4 -30.49 22.40 -3.33
CA ALA A 4 -30.32 21.67 -2.09
C ALA A 4 -28.83 21.43 -1.90
N TYR A 5 -28.23 22.16 -0.96
CA TYR A 5 -26.88 21.86 -0.50
C TYR A 5 -26.84 20.38 -0.08
N PRO A 6 -25.81 19.61 -0.48
CA PRO A 6 -25.67 18.25 0.00
C PRO A 6 -25.59 18.27 1.54
N ASN A 7 -26.38 17.40 2.18
CA ASN A 7 -26.38 17.23 3.63
C ASN A 7 -24.95 17.06 4.13
N ARG A 8 -24.54 17.78 5.18
CA ARG A 8 -23.18 17.76 5.78
C ARG A 8 -22.62 16.33 5.92
N GLU A 9 -23.46 15.40 6.36
CA GLU A 9 -23.14 13.98 6.52
C GLU A 9 -22.67 13.30 5.22
N PHE A 10 -23.28 13.65 4.08
CA PHE A 10 -22.90 13.12 2.78
C PHE A 10 -21.50 13.58 2.36
N MET A 11 -21.18 14.86 2.60
CA MET A 11 -19.86 15.42 2.29
C MET A 11 -18.77 14.80 3.18
N VAL A 12 -19.08 14.55 4.46
CA VAL A 12 -18.18 13.84 5.39
C VAL A 12 -17.93 12.41 4.93
N ALA A 13 -18.98 11.68 4.53
CA ALA A 13 -18.85 10.31 4.04
C ALA A 13 -17.96 10.23 2.79
N ILE A 14 -18.17 11.11 1.80
CA ILE A 14 -17.31 11.18 0.61
C ILE A 14 -15.86 11.46 1.02
N GLY A 15 -15.63 12.42 1.91
CA GLY A 15 -14.30 12.76 2.40
C GLY A 15 -13.58 11.55 3.01
N LEU A 16 -14.28 10.73 3.80
CA LEU A 16 -13.72 9.52 4.40
C LEU A 16 -13.37 8.46 3.35
N TYR A 17 -14.23 8.20 2.36
CA TYR A 17 -13.93 7.24 1.29
C TYR A 17 -12.77 7.69 0.41
N LEU A 18 -12.67 8.99 0.11
CA LEU A 18 -11.52 9.56 -0.61
C LEU A 18 -10.23 9.41 0.21
N LEU A 19 -10.28 9.64 1.52
CA LEU A 19 -9.14 9.44 2.40
C LEU A 19 -8.69 7.96 2.40
N ILE A 20 -9.63 7.02 2.50
CA ILE A 20 -9.35 5.58 2.43
C ILE A 20 -8.70 5.20 1.09
N PHE A 21 -9.21 5.76 -0.01
CA PHE A 21 -8.62 5.58 -1.33
C PHE A 21 -7.17 6.07 -1.36
N VAL A 22 -6.88 7.26 -0.85
CA VAL A 22 -5.50 7.79 -0.77
C VAL A 22 -4.59 6.90 0.09
N LEU A 23 -5.07 6.45 1.26
CA LEU A 23 -4.31 5.53 2.12
C LEU A 23 -3.98 4.21 1.41
N SER A 24 -4.90 3.69 0.62
CA SER A 24 -4.66 2.47 -0.17
C SER A 24 -3.57 2.66 -1.23
N LEU A 25 -3.49 3.84 -1.87
CA LEU A 25 -2.42 4.15 -2.82
C LEU A 25 -1.06 4.21 -2.12
N VAL A 26 -1.00 4.78 -0.92
CA VAL A 26 0.23 4.80 -0.11
C VAL A 26 0.65 3.36 0.25
N ALA A 27 -0.30 2.49 0.63
CA ALA A 27 -0.03 1.08 0.90
C ALA A 27 0.51 0.32 -0.34
N ILE A 28 0.01 0.65 -1.54
CA ILE A 28 0.53 0.12 -2.80
C ILE A 28 1.99 0.53 -2.99
N VAL A 29 2.33 1.81 -2.79
CA VAL A 29 3.71 2.30 -2.95
C VAL A 29 4.68 1.52 -2.07
N PHE A 30 4.34 1.32 -0.79
CA PHE A 30 5.19 0.52 0.10
C PHE A 30 5.36 -0.92 -0.38
N SER A 31 4.27 -1.53 -0.84
CA SER A 31 4.28 -2.93 -1.27
C SER A 31 5.07 -3.13 -2.57
N VAL A 32 4.90 -2.24 -3.55
CA VAL A 32 5.65 -2.25 -4.81
C VAL A 32 7.14 -2.02 -4.56
N TYR A 33 7.48 -1.05 -3.69
CA TYR A 33 8.87 -0.78 -3.33
C TYR A 33 9.53 -1.99 -2.65
N ALA A 34 8.83 -2.62 -1.69
CA ALA A 34 9.33 -3.81 -1.00
C ALA A 34 9.52 -5.02 -1.93
N ALA A 35 8.63 -5.19 -2.91
CA ALA A 35 8.71 -6.25 -3.92
C ALA A 35 9.87 -5.99 -4.91
N GLY A 36 10.08 -4.74 -5.33
CA GLY A 36 11.17 -4.38 -6.23
C GLY A 36 12.54 -4.61 -5.61
N ILE A 37 12.73 -4.25 -4.33
CA ILE A 37 13.97 -4.56 -3.61
C ILE A 37 14.18 -6.07 -3.52
N GLU A 38 13.13 -6.83 -3.21
CA GLU A 38 13.23 -8.29 -3.10
C GLU A 38 13.60 -8.96 -4.41
N GLY A 39 12.97 -8.56 -5.53
CA GLY A 39 13.35 -9.05 -6.85
C GLY A 39 14.82 -8.73 -7.20
N ASN A 40 15.29 -7.54 -6.86
CA ASN A 40 16.68 -7.15 -7.09
C ASN A 40 17.67 -7.90 -6.19
N ILE A 41 17.29 -8.23 -4.95
CA ILE A 41 18.10 -9.11 -4.08
C ILE A 41 18.24 -10.48 -4.73
N ILE A 42 17.16 -11.07 -5.23
CA ILE A 42 17.18 -12.38 -5.91
C ILE A 42 18.05 -12.33 -7.17
N HIS A 43 18.02 -11.24 -7.94
CA HIS A 43 18.91 -11.06 -9.08
C HIS A 43 20.39 -11.09 -8.65
N LEU A 44 20.75 -10.32 -7.62
CA LEU A 44 22.12 -10.25 -7.12
C LEU A 44 22.59 -11.62 -6.56
N GLU A 45 21.72 -12.34 -5.86
CA GLU A 45 22.01 -13.69 -5.34
C GLU A 45 22.27 -14.70 -6.46
N ASN A 46 21.59 -14.55 -7.60
CA ASN A 46 21.80 -15.36 -8.80
C ASN A 46 22.90 -14.82 -9.72
N GLY A 47 23.67 -13.84 -9.28
CA GLY A 47 24.76 -13.24 -10.06
C GLY A 47 24.32 -12.45 -11.29
N ARG A 48 23.06 -11.96 -11.31
CA ARG A 48 22.51 -11.08 -12.34
C ARG A 48 22.55 -9.61 -11.92
N GLU A 49 22.42 -8.71 -12.89
CA GLU A 49 22.28 -7.28 -12.63
C GLU A 49 20.90 -6.94 -12.02
N PRO A 50 20.83 -5.94 -11.11
CA PRO A 50 19.58 -5.53 -10.47
C PRO A 50 18.69 -4.78 -11.46
N ASN A 51 17.77 -5.50 -12.10
CA ASN A 51 16.78 -4.96 -13.03
C ASN A 51 15.44 -5.70 -12.88
N ALA A 52 15.05 -6.02 -11.64
CA ALA A 52 13.78 -6.66 -11.38
C ALA A 52 12.64 -5.66 -11.55
N GLY A 53 11.74 -5.94 -12.49
CA GLY A 53 10.47 -5.25 -12.62
C GLY A 53 9.44 -5.76 -11.61
N VAL A 54 8.49 -4.91 -11.24
CA VAL A 54 7.35 -5.29 -10.40
C VAL A 54 6.07 -5.17 -11.22
N SER A 55 5.28 -6.25 -11.29
CA SER A 55 3.97 -6.20 -11.92
C SER A 55 2.98 -5.44 -11.04
N LEU A 56 2.32 -4.43 -11.60
CA LEU A 56 1.30 -3.64 -10.89
C LEU A 56 -0.08 -4.30 -10.89
N PHE A 57 -0.28 -5.37 -11.67
CA PHE A 57 -1.60 -5.96 -11.89
C PHE A 57 -2.25 -6.51 -10.61
N GLY A 58 -1.45 -6.98 -9.64
CA GLY A 58 -1.96 -7.41 -8.34
C GLY A 58 -2.35 -6.25 -7.42
N TYR A 59 -1.80 -5.06 -7.64
CA TYR A 59 -1.93 -3.91 -6.75
C TYR A 59 -3.08 -2.99 -7.14
N ILE A 60 -3.50 -2.97 -8.41
CA ILE A 60 -4.63 -2.12 -8.87
C ILE A 60 -5.96 -2.46 -8.19
N SER A 61 -6.09 -3.67 -7.63
CA SER A 61 -7.28 -4.10 -6.88
C SER A 61 -7.31 -3.58 -5.44
N PHE A 62 -6.18 -3.10 -4.90
CA PHE A 62 -6.09 -2.67 -3.50
C PHE A 62 -7.03 -1.49 -3.18
N PRO A 63 -7.11 -0.42 -4.00
CA PRO A 63 -8.01 0.69 -3.68
C PRO A 63 -9.47 0.27 -3.67
N ILE A 64 -9.86 -0.56 -4.64
CA ILE A 64 -11.22 -1.11 -4.73
C ILE A 64 -11.51 -2.00 -3.51
N PHE A 65 -10.55 -2.82 -3.10
CA PHE A 65 -10.66 -3.66 -1.91
C PHE A 65 -10.80 -2.83 -0.62
N PHE A 66 -9.99 -1.80 -0.42
CA PHE A 66 -10.06 -0.93 0.75
C PHE A 66 -11.39 -0.17 0.83
N VAL A 67 -11.80 0.45 -0.29
CA VAL A 67 -13.08 1.17 -0.35
C VAL A 67 -14.26 0.21 -0.18
N GLY A 68 -14.21 -0.98 -0.81
CA GLY A 68 -15.22 -2.02 -0.67
C GLY A 68 -15.33 -2.55 0.77
N ALA A 69 -14.19 -2.80 1.43
CA ALA A 69 -14.15 -3.20 2.84
C ALA A 69 -14.71 -2.10 3.75
N ALA A 70 -14.40 -0.84 3.49
CA ALA A 70 -14.97 0.30 4.20
C ALA A 70 -16.48 0.38 4.02
N TYR A 71 -16.95 0.22 2.78
CA TYR A 71 -18.37 0.23 2.44
C TYR A 71 -19.10 -0.89 3.19
N LEU A 72 -18.63 -2.14 3.07
CA LEU A 72 -19.23 -3.29 3.74
C LEU A 72 -19.20 -3.13 5.26
N GLY A 73 -18.10 -2.66 5.84
CA GLY A 73 -18.01 -2.39 7.28
C GLY A 73 -19.06 -1.38 7.75
N ASN A 74 -19.29 -0.32 6.97
CA ASN A 74 -20.31 0.69 7.28
C ASN A 74 -21.76 0.18 7.11
N THR A 75 -22.00 -0.91 6.38
CA THR A 75 -23.34 -1.54 6.35
C THR A 75 -23.69 -2.22 7.67
N LEU A 76 -22.70 -2.64 8.45
CA LEU A 76 -22.90 -3.26 9.76
C LEU A 76 -23.10 -2.21 10.86
N SER A 77 -22.26 -1.16 10.86
CA SER A 77 -22.38 -0.03 11.80
C SER A 77 -21.59 1.17 11.28
N TYR A 78 -22.12 2.37 11.51
CA TYR A 78 -21.48 3.60 11.07
C TYR A 78 -20.08 3.75 11.67
N GLY A 79 -19.09 4.02 10.82
CA GLY A 79 -17.70 4.23 11.22
C GLY A 79 -16.86 2.96 11.32
N VAL A 80 -17.46 1.76 11.34
CA VAL A 80 -16.70 0.49 11.36
C VAL A 80 -15.81 0.34 10.13
N GLY A 81 -16.28 0.77 8.97
CA GLY A 81 -15.52 0.72 7.72
C GLY A 81 -14.22 1.51 7.78
N TRP A 82 -14.22 2.65 8.48
CA TRP A 82 -13.01 3.45 8.71
C TRP A 82 -11.99 2.69 9.54
N TYR A 83 -12.40 2.12 10.67
CA TYR A 83 -11.50 1.38 11.56
C TYR A 83 -10.90 0.14 10.88
N ILE A 84 -11.69 -0.60 10.08
CA ILE A 84 -11.19 -1.73 9.31
C ILE A 84 -10.11 -1.27 8.32
N SER A 85 -10.43 -0.25 7.51
CA SER A 85 -9.52 0.23 6.45
C SER A 85 -8.25 0.83 7.02
N PHE A 86 -8.38 1.63 8.08
CA PHE A 86 -7.25 2.23 8.77
C PHE A 86 -6.40 1.16 9.49
N GLY A 87 -7.02 0.16 10.10
CA GLY A 87 -6.32 -0.97 10.72
C GLY A 87 -5.52 -1.77 9.70
N LEU A 88 -6.10 -2.09 8.55
CA LEU A 88 -5.40 -2.75 7.44
C LEU A 88 -4.22 -1.91 6.94
N PHE A 89 -4.42 -0.61 6.76
CA PHE A 89 -3.35 0.31 6.39
C PHE A 89 -2.21 0.29 7.42
N LEU A 90 -2.53 0.40 8.72
CA LEU A 90 -1.53 0.37 9.79
C LEU A 90 -0.73 -0.93 9.81
N ILE A 91 -1.39 -2.08 9.61
CA ILE A 91 -0.68 -3.37 9.53
C ILE A 91 0.32 -3.37 8.38
N ILE A 92 -0.09 -2.95 7.18
CA ILE A 92 0.79 -2.86 6.01
C ILE A 92 1.93 -1.87 6.26
N PHE A 93 1.62 -0.70 6.83
CA PHE A 93 2.59 0.33 7.15
C PHE A 93 3.65 -0.17 8.13
N LEU A 94 3.23 -0.75 9.26
CA LEU A 94 4.14 -1.27 10.27
C LEU A 94 5.00 -2.41 9.71
N TYR A 95 4.38 -3.36 9.01
CA TYR A 95 5.11 -4.44 8.34
C TYR A 95 6.17 -3.89 7.38
N SER A 96 5.81 -2.88 6.58
CA SER A 96 6.73 -2.22 5.64
C SER A 96 7.85 -1.47 6.35
N ALA A 97 7.53 -0.74 7.43
CA ALA A 97 8.49 0.02 8.23
C ALA A 97 9.58 -0.87 8.83
N PHE A 98 9.26 -2.11 9.23
CA PHE A 98 10.26 -3.06 9.73
C PHE A 98 10.98 -3.82 8.60
N THR A 99 10.28 -4.17 7.53
CA THR A 99 10.80 -5.08 6.49
C THR A 99 11.69 -4.37 5.48
N ILE A 100 11.30 -3.17 5.02
CA ILE A 100 12.02 -2.42 3.98
C ILE A 100 13.47 -2.11 4.41
N PRO A 101 13.75 -1.55 5.61
CA PRO A 101 15.12 -1.24 6.01
C PRO A 101 16.02 -2.48 6.06
N ARG A 102 15.47 -3.63 6.51
CA ARG A 102 16.19 -4.91 6.53
C ARG A 102 16.54 -5.37 5.11
N LYS A 103 15.58 -5.29 4.18
CA LYS A 103 15.79 -5.60 2.75
C LYS A 103 16.83 -4.67 2.12
N ILE A 104 16.77 -3.36 2.37
CA ILE A 104 17.77 -2.38 1.88
C ILE A 104 19.18 -2.73 2.39
N LYS A 105 19.32 -3.03 3.67
CA LYS A 105 20.62 -3.42 4.25
C LYS A 105 21.19 -4.65 3.55
N LYS A 106 20.38 -5.69 3.34
CA LYS A 106 20.79 -6.91 2.62
C LYS A 106 21.19 -6.59 1.18
N TYR A 107 20.37 -5.83 0.45
CA TYR A 107 20.65 -5.39 -0.91
C TYR A 107 22.00 -4.68 -1.04
N ASN A 108 22.30 -3.72 -0.16
CA ASN A 108 23.55 -2.97 -0.18
C ASN A 108 24.79 -3.84 0.07
N VAL A 109 24.68 -4.84 0.96
CA VAL A 109 25.78 -5.79 1.21
C VAL A 109 26.09 -6.60 -0.05
N LEU A 110 25.06 -7.16 -0.69
CA LEU A 110 25.21 -7.95 -1.92
C LEU A 110 25.77 -7.10 -3.07
N LEU A 111 25.28 -5.87 -3.21
CA LEU A 111 25.77 -4.94 -4.23
C LEU A 111 27.25 -4.61 -4.04
N LYS A 112 27.70 -4.44 -2.79
CA LYS A 112 29.11 -4.19 -2.48
C LYS A 112 29.98 -5.41 -2.81
N GLN A 113 29.53 -6.61 -2.46
CA GLN A 113 30.26 -7.85 -2.75
C GLN A 113 30.50 -8.02 -4.27
N ARG A 114 29.49 -7.71 -5.10
CA ARG A 114 29.58 -7.81 -6.56
C ARG A 114 30.47 -6.76 -7.22
N LYS A 115 30.68 -5.61 -6.58
CA LYS A 115 31.61 -4.58 -7.09
C LYS A 115 33.08 -4.89 -6.78
N CYS A 116 33.34 -5.80 -5.84
CA CYS A 116 34.68 -6.18 -5.43
C CYS A 116 35.14 -7.53 -6.01
N SER A 117 34.26 -8.26 -6.71
CA SER A 117 34.57 -9.47 -7.47
C SER A 117 34.85 -9.13 -8.93
#